data_AF-A0A7Z9JP30-F1
#
_entry.id   AF-A0A7Z9JP30-F1
#
_cell.length_a   1.000
_cell.length_b   1.000
_cell.length_c   1.000
_cell.angle_alpha   90.00
_cell.angle_beta   90.00
_cell.angle_gamma   90.00
#
_symmetry.space_group_name_H-M   'P 1'
#
loop_
_entity.id
_entity.type
_entity.pdbx_description
1 polymer ?
#
loop_
_entity_poly.entity_id
_entity_poly.type
_entity_poly.pdbx_seq_one_letter_code
_entity_poly.pdbx_strand_id
1 'polypeptide(L)'
;MEFVDVWGGFGLTLDIIVNDDSIWFTTFGAGRLVNFVKMDFEGNRLYTWAVPRELPDGYLEVHTFSVDSDGNLYGGDNQYGRTQKFVPKPDADPALLIKPPWVAR
;
A
#
# COMPACT_ATOMS: atom_id res chain seq x y z
N MET A 1 20.80 14.12 -13.41
CA MET A 1 19.83 13.71 -12.37
C MET A 1 20.46 14.07 -11.05
N GLU A 2 19.82 14.95 -10.28
CA GLU A 2 20.29 15.32 -8.95
C GLU A 2 19.52 14.52 -7.91
N PHE A 3 20.21 14.06 -6.87
CA PHE A 3 19.58 13.41 -5.73
C PHE A 3 18.78 14.45 -4.96
N VAL A 4 17.51 14.13 -4.65
CA VAL A 4 16.62 15.02 -3.90
C VAL A 4 16.61 14.64 -2.42
N ASP A 5 16.20 13.41 -2.08
CA ASP A 5 16.06 12.97 -0.69
C ASP A 5 16.03 11.43 -0.54
N VAL A 6 16.13 10.94 0.70
CA VAL A 6 15.91 9.55 1.10
C VAL A 6 15.13 9.46 2.42
N TRP A 7 14.05 8.68 2.42
CA TRP A 7 13.23 8.46 3.62
C TRP A 7 13.35 7.03 4.12
N GLY A 8 13.81 6.89 5.36
CA GLY A 8 14.02 5.60 6.03
C GLY A 8 12.98 5.29 7.10
N GLY A 9 13.19 4.16 7.82
CA GLY A 9 12.35 3.79 8.96
C GLY A 9 11.08 2.99 8.61
N PHE A 10 10.97 2.51 7.38
CA PHE A 10 9.79 1.78 6.92
C PHE A 10 9.89 0.26 7.07
N GLY A 11 11.09 -0.31 7.23
CA GLY A 11 11.29 -1.76 7.21
C GLY A 11 11.56 -2.27 5.80
N LEU A 12 11.23 -3.55 5.53
CA LEU A 12 11.37 -4.10 4.18
C LEU A 12 10.20 -3.64 3.32
N THR A 13 10.41 -2.59 2.53
CA THR A 13 9.43 -2.12 1.55
C THR A 13 9.43 -3.05 0.34
N LEU A 14 8.25 -3.44 -0.13
CA LEU A 14 8.10 -4.46 -1.17
C LEU A 14 7.58 -3.89 -2.49
N ASP A 15 6.45 -3.18 -2.45
CA ASP A 15 5.88 -2.52 -3.62
C ASP A 15 5.38 -1.11 -3.30
N ILE A 16 5.21 -0.30 -4.34
CA ILE A 16 4.85 1.12 -4.26
C ILE A 16 3.87 1.49 -5.37
N ILE A 17 2.88 2.32 -5.02
CA ILE A 17 2.02 3.01 -5.96
C ILE A 17 2.11 4.52 -5.68
N VAL A 18 2.25 5.30 -6.75
CA VAL A 18 2.20 6.77 -6.68
C VAL A 18 0.90 7.22 -7.33
N ASN A 19 0.14 8.02 -6.59
CA ASN A 19 -1.13 8.59 -7.02
C ASN A 19 -0.98 10.11 -7.22
N ASP A 20 -2.06 10.79 -7.62
CA ASP A 20 -2.06 12.26 -7.78
C ASP A 20 -1.68 13.03 -6.50
N ASP A 21 -1.93 12.46 -5.32
CA ASP A 21 -1.90 13.17 -4.04
C ASP A 21 -1.06 12.49 -2.95
N SER A 22 -0.54 11.29 -3.20
CA SER A 22 0.13 10.51 -2.17
C SER A 22 0.96 9.37 -2.75
N ILE A 23 1.88 8.90 -1.92
CA ILE A 23 2.62 7.67 -2.11
C ILE A 23 2.02 6.62 -1.18
N TRP A 24 1.74 5.44 -1.70
CA TRP A 24 1.40 4.26 -0.90
C TRP A 24 2.40 3.16 -1.15
N PHE A 25 2.78 2.43 -0.10
CA PHE A 25 3.68 1.29 -0.25
C PHE A 25 3.38 0.22 0.79
N THR A 26 3.76 -1.02 0.44
CA THR A 26 3.70 -2.15 1.36
C THR A 26 5.02 -2.30 2.08
N THR A 27 4.97 -2.57 3.37
CA THR A 27 6.18 -2.80 4.15
C THR A 27 6.02 -3.87 5.23
N PHE A 28 7.13 -4.55 5.51
CA PHE A 28 7.30 -5.50 6.58
C PHE A 28 7.80 -4.80 7.85
N GLY A 29 6.91 -4.62 8.83
CA GLY A 29 7.23 -4.01 10.11
C GLY A 29 7.74 -5.01 11.16
N ALA A 30 7.91 -4.53 12.39
CA ALA A 30 8.22 -5.38 13.55
C ALA A 30 7.21 -6.52 13.68
N GLY A 31 7.69 -7.73 14.03
CA GLY A 31 6.83 -8.90 14.21
C GLY A 31 6.28 -9.53 12.93
N ARG A 32 6.81 -9.16 11.75
CA ARG A 32 6.34 -9.63 10.43
C ARG A 32 4.92 -9.19 10.10
N LEU A 33 4.50 -8.04 10.64
CA LEU A 33 3.21 -7.43 10.30
C LEU A 33 3.34 -6.67 8.98
N VAL A 34 2.53 -7.06 8.00
CA VAL A 34 2.40 -6.34 6.73
C VAL A 34 1.57 -5.08 6.96
N ASN A 35 2.06 -3.96 6.43
CA ASN A 35 1.38 -2.68 6.47
C ASN A 35 1.30 -2.06 5.08
N PHE A 36 0.18 -1.43 4.77
CA PHE A 36 0.07 -0.42 3.71
C PHE A 36 0.25 0.95 4.36
N VAL A 37 1.22 1.71 3.89
CA VAL A 37 1.58 3.02 4.47
C VAL A 37 1.30 4.11 3.46
N LYS A 38 0.56 5.14 3.88
CA LYS A 38 0.36 6.38 3.12
C LYS A 38 1.39 7.41 3.54
N MET A 39 1.98 8.09 2.56
CA MET A 39 2.96 9.15 2.75
C MET A 39 2.66 10.32 1.82
N ASP A 40 2.99 11.54 2.23
CA ASP A 40 3.04 12.70 1.33
C ASP A 40 4.33 12.72 0.49
N PHE A 41 4.52 13.77 -0.29
CA PHE A 41 5.69 13.92 -1.17
C PHE A 41 6.89 14.57 -0.46
N GLU A 42 6.74 14.90 0.81
CA GLU A 42 7.75 15.45 1.71
C GLU A 42 8.32 14.39 2.67
N GLY A 43 7.85 13.14 2.56
CA GLY A 43 8.33 12.00 3.35
C GLY A 43 7.61 11.80 4.69
N ASN A 44 6.53 12.52 4.96
CA ASN A 44 5.76 12.37 6.19
C ASN A 44 4.77 11.21 6.07
N ARG A 45 4.83 10.28 7.03
CA ARG A 45 3.83 9.22 7.17
C ARG A 45 2.48 9.82 7.56
N LEU A 46 1.47 9.66 6.72
CA LEU A 46 0.11 10.15 6.95
C LEU A 46 -0.80 9.10 7.56
N TYR A 47 -0.62 7.82 7.18
CA TYR A 47 -1.50 6.74 7.63
C TYR A 47 -0.82 5.37 7.55
N THR A 48 -1.34 4.40 8.30
CA THR A 48 -0.88 3.00 8.25
C THR A 48 -2.09 2.08 8.43
N TRP A 49 -2.33 1.24 7.43
CA TRP A 49 -3.27 0.13 7.49
C TRP A 49 -2.51 -1.18 7.72
N ALA A 50 -2.67 -1.73 8.92
CA ALA A 50 -2.14 -3.04 9.27
C ALA A 50 -3.06 -4.15 8.75
N VAL A 51 -2.45 -5.21 8.18
CA VAL A 51 -3.16 -6.39 7.65
C VAL A 51 -2.61 -7.68 8.29
N PRO A 52 -3.01 -7.99 9.54
CA PRO A 52 -2.50 -9.15 10.28
C PRO A 52 -2.78 -10.47 9.55
N ARG A 53 -1.76 -11.33 9.43
CA ARG A 53 -1.84 -12.63 8.73
C ARG A 53 -2.90 -13.58 9.30
N GLU A 54 -3.29 -13.39 10.56
CA GLU A 54 -4.24 -14.24 11.28
C GLU A 54 -5.69 -13.99 10.85
N LEU A 55 -5.96 -12.86 10.19
CA LEU A 55 -7.29 -12.51 9.71
C LEU A 55 -7.57 -13.11 8.32
N PRO A 56 -8.84 -13.35 7.95
CA PRO A 56 -9.20 -13.88 6.63
C PRO A 56 -8.65 -13.04 5.46
N ASP A 57 -8.61 -11.73 5.66
CA ASP A 57 -8.11 -10.70 4.75
C ASP A 57 -6.63 -10.33 4.99
N GLY A 58 -5.94 -11.09 5.83
CA GLY A 58 -4.53 -10.90 6.15
C GLY A 58 -3.57 -11.17 5.00
N TYR A 59 -2.35 -10.68 5.15
CA TYR A 59 -1.24 -10.92 4.23
C TYR A 59 0.02 -11.42 4.96
N LEU A 60 0.82 -12.22 4.26
CA LEU A 60 2.19 -12.58 4.65
C LEU A 60 3.22 -11.70 3.97
N GLU A 61 3.24 -11.58 2.64
CA GLU A 61 4.14 -10.67 1.94
C GLU A 61 3.52 -10.14 0.65
N VAL A 62 3.15 -8.85 0.62
CA VAL A 62 2.56 -8.21 -0.57
C VAL A 62 3.66 -7.62 -1.44
N HIS A 63 4.11 -8.41 -2.42
CA HIS A 63 5.14 -8.01 -3.40
C HIS A 63 4.58 -7.24 -4.59
N THR A 64 3.26 -7.20 -4.74
CA THR A 64 2.62 -6.34 -5.73
C THR A 64 1.23 -5.93 -5.28
N PHE A 65 0.83 -4.70 -5.58
CA PHE A 65 -0.55 -4.28 -5.51
C PHE A 65 -0.92 -3.26 -6.59
N SER A 66 -2.19 -3.21 -6.95
CA SER A 66 -2.74 -2.24 -7.89
C SER A 66 -4.19 -1.93 -7.56
N VAL A 67 -4.71 -0.84 -8.13
CA VAL A 67 -6.09 -0.41 -7.96
C VAL A 67 -6.73 -0.19 -9.32
N ASP A 68 -7.92 -0.76 -9.55
CA ASP A 68 -8.67 -0.57 -10.80
C ASP A 68 -9.47 0.75 -10.82
N SER A 69 -10.09 1.06 -11.96
CA SER A 69 -10.88 2.29 -12.14
C SER A 69 -12.10 2.39 -11.23
N ASP A 70 -12.56 1.28 -10.65
CA ASP A 70 -13.69 1.24 -9.71
C ASP A 70 -13.21 1.37 -8.25
N GLY A 71 -11.90 1.55 -8.03
CA GLY A 71 -11.30 1.67 -6.71
C GLY A 71 -11.08 0.34 -6.00
N ASN A 72 -11.18 -0.80 -6.70
CA ASN A 72 -10.88 -2.08 -6.09
C ASN A 72 -9.37 -2.29 -6.01
N LEU A 73 -8.88 -2.64 -4.82
CA LEU A 73 -7.49 -2.98 -4.59
C LEU A 73 -7.24 -4.47 -4.80
N TYR A 74 -6.17 -4.79 -5.53
CA TYR A 74 -5.66 -6.14 -5.72
C TYR A 74 -4.28 -6.21 -5.12
N GLY A 75 -4.05 -7.12 -4.16
CA GLY A 75 -2.73 -7.36 -3.61
C GLY A 75 -2.31 -8.81 -3.78
N GLY A 76 -1.10 -9.03 -4.29
CA GLY A 76 -0.49 -10.33 -4.53
C GLY A 76 0.40 -10.76 -3.36
N ASP A 77 -0.02 -11.80 -2.66
CA ASP A 77 0.74 -12.43 -1.58
C ASP A 77 1.70 -13.47 -2.15
N ASN A 78 3.01 -13.21 -2.09
CA ASN A 78 4.02 -14.11 -2.62
C ASN A 78 4.13 -15.41 -1.80
N GLN A 79 3.95 -15.36 -0.48
CA GLN A 79 4.13 -16.54 0.37
C GLN A 79 2.89 -17.43 0.42
N TYR A 80 1.69 -16.83 0.45
CA TYR A 80 0.46 -17.61 0.31
C TYR A 80 0.16 -18.00 -1.15
N GLY A 81 0.87 -17.44 -2.12
CA GLY A 81 0.64 -17.72 -3.54
C GLY A 81 -0.78 -17.35 -3.98
N ARG A 82 -1.34 -16.27 -3.42
CA ARG A 82 -2.73 -15.85 -3.65
C ARG A 82 -2.83 -14.36 -3.99
N THR A 83 -3.81 -14.01 -4.81
CA THR A 83 -4.26 -12.63 -4.98
C THR A 83 -5.55 -12.42 -4.21
N GLN A 84 -5.68 -11.30 -3.51
CA GLN A 84 -6.93 -10.90 -2.86
C GLN A 84 -7.43 -9.61 -3.49
N LYS A 85 -8.75 -9.51 -3.66
CA LYS A 85 -9.47 -8.32 -4.12
C LYS A 85 -10.20 -7.68 -2.94
N PHE A 86 -10.01 -6.38 -2.75
CA PHE A 86 -10.68 -5.57 -1.75
C PHE A 86 -11.56 -4.54 -2.46
N VAL A 87 -12.83 -4.52 -2.06
CA VAL A 87 -13.79 -3.51 -2.52
C VAL A 87 -13.93 -2.48 -1.39
N PRO A 88 -13.84 -1.17 -1.68
CA PRO A 88 -14.10 -0.14 -0.68
C PRO A 88 -15.47 -0.34 -0.02
N LYS A 89 -15.52 -0.17 1.31
CA LYS A 89 -16.81 -0.13 2.00
C LYS A 89 -17.61 1.09 1.53
N PRO A 90 -18.95 1.03 1.50
CA PRO A 90 -19.78 2.17 1.10
C PRO A 90 -19.52 3.45 1.91
N ASP A 91 -19.08 3.31 3.16
CA ASP A 91 -18.79 4.38 4.12
C ASP A 91 -17.29 4.57 4.39
N ALA A 92 -16.41 4.00 3.56
CA ALA A 92 -14.98 4.20 3.71
C ALA A 92 -14.61 5.68 3.55
N ASP A 93 -13.74 6.18 4.42
CA ASP A 93 -13.18 7.53 4.27
C ASP A 93 -12.39 7.62 2.96
N PRO A 94 -12.80 8.47 2.00
CA PRO A 94 -12.10 8.62 0.72
C PRO A 94 -10.64 9.03 0.86
N ALA A 95 -10.26 9.69 1.96
CA ALA A 95 -8.88 10.09 2.22
C ALA A 95 -7.95 8.90 2.53
N LEU A 96 -8.52 7.76 2.94
CA LEU A 96 -7.79 6.54 3.30
C LEU A 96 -7.80 5.49 2.19
N LEU A 97 -8.47 5.76 1.07
CA LEU A 97 -8.45 4.86 -0.09
C LEU A 97 -7.13 4.98 -0.84
N ILE A 98 -6.58 3.83 -1.23
CA ILE A 98 -5.48 3.74 -2.19
C ILE A 98 -6.10 3.94 -3.56
N LYS A 99 -5.58 4.92 -4.33
CA LYS A 99 -6.11 5.27 -5.66
C LYS A 99 -5.39 4.49 -6.76
N PRO A 100 -5.89 4.52 -8.01
CA PRO A 100 -5.17 4.03 -9.18
C PRO A 100 -3.83 4.76 -9.39
N PRO A 101 -2.81 4.11 -9.97
CA PRO A 101 -1.52 4.73 -10.19
C PRO A 101 -1.68 5.94 -11.10
N TRP A 102 -0.86 6.97 -10.87
CA TRP A 102 -0.78 8.09 -11.80
C TRP A 102 -0.34 7.60 -13.18
N VAL A 103 -1.01 8.11 -14.22
CA VAL A 103 -0.67 7.81 -15.62
C VAL A 103 -0.50 9.14 -16.35
N ALA A 104 0.60 9.28 -17.09
CA ALA A 104 0.82 10.43 -17.95
C ALA A 104 -0.28 10.52 -19.02
N ARG A 105 -0.78 11.74 -19.24
CA ARG A 105 -1.76 12.04 -20.30
C ARG A 105 -1.07 12.61 -21.52
#